data_AF-A0A4Q3XN11-F1
#
_entry.id   AF-A0A4Q3XN11-F1
#
_cell.length_a   1.000
_cell.length_b   1.000
_cell.length_c   1.000
_cell.angle_alpha   90.00
_cell.angle_beta   90.00
_cell.angle_gamma   90.00
#
_symmetry.space_group_name_H-M   'P 1'
#
loop_
_entity.id
_entity.type
_entity.pdbx_description
1 polymer ?
#
loop_
_entity_poly.entity_id
_entity_poly.type
_entity_poly.pdbx_seq_one_letter_code
_entity_poly.pdbx_strand_id
1 'polypeptide(L)'
;FLDECGPTQHLIGNVLVEVVGDIATSRSYVSDMHVGTGSKAHLNFFTLGDYHDSWTRIDGRWRMTHRTKHSHASQGSIEVLGAGPSGWRS
;
A
#
# COMPACT_ATOMS: atom_id res chain seq x y z
N PHE A 1 -8.46 -10.56 -0.66
CA PHE A 1 -8.34 -9.31 0.15
C PHE A 1 -8.63 -8.07 -0.68
N LEU A 2 -8.58 -8.13 -2.02
CA LEU A 2 -9.11 -7.06 -2.87
C LEU A 2 -10.21 -7.55 -3.82
N ASP A 3 -10.46 -8.86 -3.92
CA ASP A 3 -11.51 -9.39 -4.81
C ASP A 3 -12.92 -8.92 -4.40
N GLU A 4 -13.11 -8.62 -3.11
CA GLU A 4 -14.34 -8.01 -2.57
C GLU A 4 -14.31 -6.47 -2.57
N CYS A 5 -13.14 -5.89 -2.81
CA CYS A 5 -12.96 -4.45 -2.93
C CYS A 5 -13.22 -4.04 -4.38
N GLY A 6 -13.82 -2.87 -4.58
CA GLY A 6 -13.93 -2.28 -5.90
C GLY A 6 -12.60 -1.65 -6.35
N PRO A 7 -12.64 -0.61 -7.19
CA PRO A 7 -11.45 0.10 -7.63
C PRO A 7 -10.61 0.60 -6.46
N THR A 8 -9.29 0.45 -6.60
CA THR A 8 -8.30 1.03 -5.68
C THR A 8 -7.32 1.91 -6.43
N GLN A 9 -6.77 2.90 -5.75
CA GLN A 9 -5.66 3.71 -6.24
C GLN A 9 -4.65 3.91 -5.12
N HIS A 10 -3.39 3.62 -5.40
CA HIS A 10 -2.27 3.92 -4.51
C HIS A 10 -1.44 4.99 -5.22
N LEU A 11 -1.59 6.24 -4.78
CA LEU A 11 -0.84 7.36 -5.33
C LEU A 11 0.43 7.56 -4.52
N ILE A 12 1.57 7.33 -5.15
CA ILE A 12 2.91 7.50 -4.55
C ILE A 12 3.49 8.81 -5.05
N GLY A 13 3.93 9.66 -4.12
CA GLY A 13 4.50 10.98 -4.40
C GLY A 13 5.75 11.26 -3.59
N ASN A 14 6.47 12.32 -3.98
CA ASN A 14 7.65 12.85 -3.27
C ASN A 14 8.69 11.77 -2.95
N VAL A 15 9.06 10.98 -3.95
CA VAL A 15 9.97 9.84 -3.79
C VAL A 15 11.41 10.33 -3.63
N LEU A 16 12.04 9.95 -2.52
CA LEU A 16 13.47 10.09 -2.28
C LEU A 16 14.10 8.70 -2.35
N VAL A 17 15.21 8.57 -3.07
CA VAL A 17 15.95 7.31 -3.23
C VAL A 17 17.42 7.53 -2.94
N GLU A 18 18.01 6.65 -2.14
CA GLU A 18 19.45 6.59 -1.89
C GLU A 18 19.98 5.24 -2.37
N VAL A 19 21.03 5.25 -3.18
CA VAL A 19 21.61 4.04 -3.78
C VAL A 19 23.07 3.91 -3.37
N VAL A 20 23.45 2.73 -2.87
CA VAL A 20 24.82 2.37 -2.49
C VAL A 20 25.13 1.00 -3.09
N GLY A 21 25.82 1.00 -4.24
CA GLY A 21 26.12 -0.21 -4.99
C GLY A 21 24.84 -0.94 -5.41
N ASP A 22 24.69 -2.19 -4.96
CA ASP A 22 23.54 -3.05 -5.24
C ASP A 22 22.45 -3.00 -4.15
N ILE A 23 22.49 -2.02 -3.25
CA ILE A 23 21.47 -1.78 -2.22
C ILE A 23 20.90 -0.37 -2.40
N ALA A 24 19.61 -0.20 -2.12
CA ALA A 24 18.99 1.12 -2.06
C ALA A 24 17.95 1.21 -0.95
N THR A 25 17.68 2.42 -0.49
CA THR A 25 16.52 2.75 0.35
C THR A 25 15.67 3.79 -0.35
N SER A 26 14.36 3.78 -0.10
CA SER A 26 13.49 4.86 -0.55
C SER A 26 12.48 5.30 0.50
N ARG A 27 12.12 6.57 0.45
CA ARG A 27 11.01 7.17 1.20
C ARG A 27 10.04 7.83 0.24
N SER A 28 8.75 7.68 0.48
CA SER A 28 7.71 8.31 -0.35
C SER A 28 6.44 8.55 0.45
N TYR A 29 5.69 9.59 0.09
CA TYR A 29 4.32 9.73 0.57
C TYR A 29 3.39 8.83 -0.22
N VAL A 30 2.38 8.31 0.46
CA VAL A 30 1.33 7.50 -0.14
C VAL A 30 -0.05 8.00 0.26
N SER A 31 -0.94 8.10 -0.73
CA SER A 31 -2.38 8.23 -0.52
C SER A 31 -3.08 7.04 -1.17
N ASP A 32 -3.78 6.25 -0.35
CA ASP A 32 -4.51 5.07 -0.81
C ASP A 32 -6.00 5.35 -0.81
N MET A 33 -6.69 4.99 -1.88
CA MET A 33 -8.14 5.03 -2.03
C MET A 33 -8.65 3.62 -2.32
N HIS A 34 -9.71 3.24 -1.62
CA HIS A 34 -10.46 2.01 -1.86
C HIS A 34 -11.94 2.36 -1.94
N VAL A 35 -12.58 1.98 -3.04
CA VAL A 35 -14.02 2.19 -3.24
C VAL A 35 -14.71 0.84 -3.19
N GLY A 36 -15.76 0.71 -2.38
CA GLY A 36 -16.51 -0.54 -2.30
C GLY A 36 -17.25 -0.88 -3.58
N THR A 37 -17.66 -2.14 -3.71
CA THR A 37 -18.46 -2.65 -4.84
C THR A 37 -19.62 -3.51 -4.32
N GLY A 38 -20.61 -3.80 -5.18
CA GLY A 38 -21.77 -4.63 -4.82
C GLY A 38 -22.52 -4.09 -3.59
N SER A 39 -22.75 -4.95 -2.59
CA SER A 39 -23.41 -4.57 -1.33
C SER A 39 -22.64 -3.52 -0.52
N LYS A 40 -21.33 -3.36 -0.78
CA LYS A 40 -20.44 -2.38 -0.15
C LYS A 40 -20.23 -1.12 -0.99
N ALA A 41 -20.94 -0.93 -2.11
CA ALA A 41 -20.76 0.22 -3.00
C ALA A 41 -20.95 1.59 -2.33
N HIS A 42 -21.59 1.63 -1.15
CA HIS A 42 -21.77 2.82 -0.33
C HIS A 42 -20.58 3.13 0.59
N LEU A 43 -19.56 2.27 0.64
CA LEU A 43 -18.39 2.41 1.49
C LEU A 43 -17.18 2.90 0.70
N ASN A 44 -16.33 3.68 1.36
CA ASN A 44 -14.99 4.07 0.91
C ASN A 44 -14.00 3.94 2.06
N PHE A 45 -12.72 3.77 1.72
CA PHE A 45 -11.63 3.77 2.69
C PHE A 45 -10.39 4.44 2.10
N PHE A 46 -10.00 5.55 2.71
CA PHE A 46 -8.82 6.33 2.33
C PHE A 46 -7.78 6.27 3.42
N THR A 47 -6.50 6.24 3.04
CA THR A 47 -5.40 6.37 4.00
C THR A 47 -4.33 7.32 3.50
N LEU A 48 -3.66 7.98 4.44
CA LEU A 48 -2.47 8.79 4.20
C LEU A 48 -1.30 8.20 5.01
N GLY A 49 -0.12 8.16 4.40
CA GLY A 49 1.04 7.59 5.03
C GLY A 49 2.34 7.91 4.31
N ASP A 50 3.40 7.27 4.77
CA ASP A 50 4.64 7.13 4.02
C ASP A 50 5.06 5.66 3.91
N TYR A 51 5.80 5.37 2.84
CA TYR A 51 6.52 4.12 2.67
C TYR A 51 8.00 4.32 2.93
N HIS A 52 8.56 3.44 3.75
CA HIS A 52 9.99 3.26 3.95
C HIS A 52 10.39 1.90 3.38
N ASP A 53 11.16 1.91 2.30
CA ASP A 53 11.48 0.71 1.54
C ASP A 53 12.98 0.42 1.53
N SER A 54 13.30 -0.87 1.50
CA SER A 54 14.63 -1.40 1.24
C SER A 54 14.63 -2.19 -0.07
N TRP A 55 15.73 -2.09 -0.81
CA TRP A 55 15.88 -2.68 -2.14
C TRP A 55 17.24 -3.35 -2.31
N THR A 56 17.27 -4.39 -3.13
CA THR A 56 18.51 -5.05 -3.57
C THR A 56 18.49 -5.26 -5.08
N ARG A 57 19.63 -5.04 -5.74
CA ARG A 57 19.81 -5.30 -7.16
C ARG A 57 20.30 -6.74 -7.35
N ILE A 58 19.49 -7.56 -8.00
CA ILE A 58 19.77 -8.96 -8.29
C ILE A 58 19.70 -9.13 -9.81
N ASP A 59 20.76 -9.67 -10.41
CA ASP A 59 20.88 -9.84 -11.86
C ASP A 59 20.54 -8.58 -12.66
N GLY A 60 21.05 -7.44 -12.19
CA GLY A 60 20.84 -6.13 -12.81
C GLY A 60 19.48 -5.49 -12.54
N ARG A 61 18.56 -6.15 -11.82
CA ARG A 61 17.19 -5.66 -11.54
C ARG A 61 16.97 -5.35 -10.06
N TRP A 62 16.38 -4.21 -9.76
CA TRP A 62 15.97 -3.87 -8.39
C TRP A 62 14.78 -4.72 -7.94
N ARG A 63 14.86 -5.24 -6.73
CA ARG A 63 13.81 -5.96 -6.02
C ARG A 63 13.60 -5.30 -4.67
N MET A 64 12.34 -5.03 -4.33
CA MET A 64 12.01 -4.59 -2.98
C MET A 64 12.22 -5.78 -2.04
N THR A 65 13.02 -5.59 -1.01
CA THR A 65 13.28 -6.60 0.01
C THR A 65 12.45 -6.36 1.27
N HIS A 66 12.05 -5.11 1.52
CA HIS A 66 11.21 -4.74 2.63
C HIS A 66 10.42 -3.46 2.32
N ARG A 67 9.21 -3.35 2.87
CA ARG A 67 8.41 -2.12 2.92
C ARG A 67 7.74 -2.01 4.28
N THR A 68 7.94 -0.88 4.93
CA THR A 68 7.13 -0.45 6.08
C THR A 68 6.20 0.67 5.62
N LYS A 69 4.89 0.53 5.87
CA LYS A 69 3.94 1.63 5.74
C LYS A 69 3.74 2.29 7.10
N HIS A 70 4.11 3.55 7.23
CA HIS A 70 3.72 4.37 8.37
C HIS A 70 2.40 5.06 8.04
N SER A 71 1.31 4.57 8.64
CA SER A 71 -0.03 5.15 8.42
C SER A 71 -0.26 6.30 9.38
N HIS A 72 -0.58 7.47 8.84
CA HIS A 72 -0.77 8.71 9.62
C HIS A 72 -2.24 9.07 9.79
N ALA A 73 -3.07 8.71 8.83
CA ALA A 73 -4.50 8.95 8.89
C ALA A 73 -5.27 7.93 8.07
N SER A 74 -6.54 7.74 8.44
CA SER A 74 -7.51 7.02 7.63
C SER A 74 -8.87 7.70 7.70
N GLN A 75 -9.67 7.52 6.65
CA GLN A 75 -11.03 8.06 6.54
C GLN A 75 -11.93 6.99 5.89
N GLY A 76 -13.12 6.80 6.43
CA GLY A 76 -14.08 5.81 5.92
C GLY A 76 -13.99 4.47 6.66
N SER A 77 -14.45 3.38 6.03
CA SER A 77 -14.58 2.06 6.66
C SER A 77 -13.66 1.03 6.02
N ILE A 78 -12.79 0.43 6.84
CA ILE A 78 -11.89 -0.65 6.42
C ILE A 78 -12.63 -1.90 5.92
N GLU A 79 -13.93 -2.04 6.23
CA GLU A 79 -14.78 -3.13 5.76
C GLU A 79 -14.88 -3.21 4.22
N VAL A 80 -14.55 -2.12 3.51
CA VAL A 80 -14.35 -2.08 2.05
C VAL A 80 -13.41 -3.19 1.57
N LEU A 81 -12.41 -3.57 2.36
CA LEU A 81 -11.40 -4.55 1.98
C LEU A 81 -11.89 -6.01 2.07
N GLY A 82 -13.05 -6.25 2.67
CA GLY A 82 -13.52 -7.61 2.92
C GLY A 82 -12.96 -8.24 4.18
N ALA A 83 -13.42 -9.47 4.46
CA ALA A 83 -12.98 -10.23 5.63
C ALA A 83 -11.54 -10.76 5.50
N GLY A 84 -10.93 -10.61 4.31
CA GLY A 84 -9.65 -11.20 3.99
C GLY A 84 -9.76 -12.67 3.53
N PRO A 85 -8.64 -13.33 3.26
CA PRO A 85 -8.61 -14.75 2.91
C PRO A 85 -9.12 -15.60 4.07
N SER A 86 -9.69 -16.76 3.73
CA SER A 86 -10.25 -17.70 4.71
C SER A 86 -9.23 -18.04 5.81
N GLY A 87 -9.65 -17.95 7.07
CA GLY A 87 -8.80 -18.17 8.24
C GLY A 87 -8.01 -16.96 8.73
N TRP A 88 -8.09 -15.80 8.06
CA TRP A 88 -7.53 -14.55 8.58
C TRP A 88 -8.29 -14.12 9.85
N ARG A 89 -7.54 -13.84 10.92
CA ARG A 89 -8.07 -13.25 12.17
C ARG A 89 -7.51 -11.84 12.29
N SER A 90 -8.40 -10.86 12.29
CA SER A 90 -8.11 -9.44 12.56
C SER A 90 -7.70 -9.21 14.01
#